data_AF-A0A543DQC5-F1
#
_entry.id   AF-A0A543DQC5-F1
#
_cell.length_a   1.000
_cell.length_b   1.000
_cell.length_c   1.000
_cell.angle_alpha   90.00
_cell.angle_beta   90.00
_cell.angle_gamma   90.00
#
_symmetry.space_group_name_H-M   'P 1'
#
loop_
_entity.id
_entity.type
_entity.pdbx_description
1 polymer ?
#
loop_
_entity_poly.entity_id
_entity_poly.type
_entity_poly.pdbx_seq_one_letter_code
_entity_poly.pdbx_strand_id
1 'polypeptide(L)'
;MNDRASRRSLITQFVRIVLAVVAITCVVFFVDAQGRGAEVTYGSPASSEEPENTPPELPTAGLPSAAEMAAMLNAEPVVRLPGAIAQWDAERVRQASGDHDVRIIATPPGLTEEQRSALAEVDSEVRRDLGDDENTIVFTIDGTRVSGGIYEAAPSTLDEWRAQFGRNDVTVPLVTLINELTGSGDEPVEGPADERREPTAAELEVVATQLRATGRFVAPGASLTEVPAEAAAEAFGGVPAMFAAFPVQPFGEQAPDYGPALTRLFPETPIVVLYGSWIEYHGPHAADFADVAAAGYYSQFGGVLGRGQYPQDNSLRLYLGQIADVRYAGLFDRPLPYTPFDPLSVTLPALPGIFAGCAALLLALSARSLLRRNASRPLGTAARLGGLSALAVEVSGLSGRAEDPALARAIVHLRAARDAVAEALPDKHVHKLLDDAEAELDRIGRAVPFDGYRPVDHLRRQRA
;
A
#
# COMPACT_ATOMS: atom_id res chain seq x y z
N MET A 1 -32.12 -28.04 -26.69
CA MET A 1 -30.70 -28.17 -27.10
C MET A 1 -29.88 -26.88 -26.98
N ASN A 2 -30.46 -25.73 -26.60
CA ASN A 2 -29.74 -24.45 -26.45
C ASN A 2 -29.02 -24.24 -25.10
N ASP A 3 -29.34 -25.01 -24.07
CA ASP A 3 -28.85 -24.73 -22.71
C ASP A 3 -27.40 -25.21 -22.45
N ARG A 4 -26.90 -26.17 -23.24
CA ARG A 4 -25.53 -26.70 -23.09
C ARG A 4 -24.45 -25.82 -23.77
N ALA A 5 -24.83 -25.02 -24.77
CA ALA A 5 -23.91 -24.14 -25.47
C ALA A 5 -23.66 -22.84 -24.68
N SER A 6 -24.71 -22.28 -24.07
CA SER A 6 -24.60 -21.10 -23.20
C SER A 6 -23.77 -21.38 -21.95
N ARG A 7 -24.01 -22.52 -21.28
CA ARG A 7 -23.22 -22.93 -20.09
C ARG A 7 -21.74 -23.13 -20.41
N ARG A 8 -21.36 -23.63 -21.60
CA ARG A 8 -19.95 -23.81 -21.96
C ARG A 8 -19.25 -22.48 -22.29
N SER A 9 -19.94 -21.52 -22.89
CA SER A 9 -19.40 -20.16 -23.10
C SER A 9 -19.18 -19.46 -21.76
N LEU A 10 -20.17 -19.53 -20.87
CA LEU A 10 -20.08 -18.99 -19.51
C LEU A 10 -18.94 -19.63 -18.72
N ILE A 11 -18.76 -20.94 -18.76
CA ILE A 11 -17.64 -21.60 -18.06
C ILE A 11 -16.28 -21.15 -18.62
N THR A 12 -16.14 -20.99 -19.93
CA THR A 12 -14.85 -20.59 -20.52
C THR A 12 -14.54 -19.10 -20.24
N GLN A 13 -15.57 -18.27 -20.21
CA GLN A 13 -15.45 -16.84 -19.88
C GLN A 13 -15.22 -16.65 -18.38
N PHE A 14 -15.88 -17.45 -17.54
CA PHE A 14 -15.68 -17.51 -16.10
C PHE A 14 -14.25 -17.97 -15.76
N VAL A 15 -13.73 -19.01 -16.40
CA VAL A 15 -12.34 -19.45 -16.20
C VAL A 15 -11.32 -18.38 -16.62
N ARG A 16 -11.59 -17.64 -17.70
CA ARG A 16 -10.74 -16.51 -18.11
C ARG A 16 -10.79 -15.35 -17.14
N ILE A 17 -11.97 -15.01 -16.63
CA ILE A 17 -12.16 -13.96 -15.63
C ILE A 17 -11.48 -14.37 -14.33
N VAL A 18 -11.64 -15.61 -13.87
CA VAL A 18 -10.97 -16.13 -12.68
C VAL A 18 -9.45 -16.10 -12.84
N LEU A 19 -8.91 -16.51 -13.99
CA LEU A 19 -7.46 -16.43 -14.24
C LEU A 19 -6.95 -14.99 -14.32
N ALA A 20 -7.72 -14.07 -14.90
CA ALA A 20 -7.37 -12.65 -14.95
C ALA A 20 -7.41 -12.03 -13.55
N VAL A 21 -8.42 -12.35 -12.75
CA VAL A 21 -8.52 -11.93 -11.35
C VAL A 21 -7.35 -12.49 -10.56
N VAL A 22 -7.03 -13.78 -10.67
CA VAL A 22 -5.86 -14.36 -9.99
C VAL A 22 -4.56 -13.69 -10.42
N ALA A 23 -4.36 -13.41 -11.71
CA ALA A 23 -3.17 -12.71 -12.19
C ALA A 23 -3.10 -11.27 -11.68
N ILE A 24 -4.21 -10.53 -11.70
CA ILE A 24 -4.30 -9.17 -11.16
C ILE A 24 -4.07 -9.20 -9.65
N THR A 25 -4.66 -10.15 -8.91
CA THR A 25 -4.43 -10.33 -7.48
C THR A 25 -2.97 -10.66 -7.20
N CYS A 26 -2.32 -11.53 -7.97
CA CYS A 26 -0.89 -11.79 -7.83
C CYS A 26 -0.03 -10.54 -8.11
N VAL A 27 -0.38 -9.74 -9.12
CA VAL A 27 0.33 -8.49 -9.42
C VAL A 27 0.09 -7.44 -8.35
N VAL A 28 -1.15 -7.28 -7.87
CA VAL A 28 -1.49 -6.36 -6.78
C VAL A 28 -0.81 -6.81 -5.50
N PHE A 29 -0.82 -8.09 -5.16
CA PHE A 29 -0.12 -8.62 -3.98
C PHE A 29 1.40 -8.49 -4.11
N PHE A 30 1.94 -8.66 -5.32
CA PHE A 30 3.36 -8.43 -5.58
C PHE A 30 3.72 -6.95 -5.47
N VAL A 31 2.91 -6.04 -6.00
CA VAL A 31 3.11 -4.58 -5.90
C VAL A 31 2.88 -4.08 -4.47
N ASP A 32 1.89 -4.61 -3.76
CA ASP A 32 1.64 -4.36 -2.34
C ASP A 32 2.79 -4.91 -1.48
N ALA A 33 3.32 -6.09 -1.80
CA ALA A 33 4.53 -6.63 -1.18
C ALA A 33 5.83 -5.91 -1.58
N GLN A 34 5.84 -5.13 -2.66
CA GLN A 34 6.96 -4.25 -3.03
C GLN A 34 6.80 -2.83 -2.47
N GLY A 35 5.56 -2.37 -2.27
CA GLY A 35 5.19 -1.06 -1.71
C GLY A 35 5.24 -1.04 -0.18
N ARG A 36 5.07 -2.20 0.47
CA ARG A 36 5.72 -2.49 1.75
C ARG A 36 7.20 -2.61 1.42
N GLY A 37 7.98 -1.56 1.68
CA GLY A 37 9.40 -1.50 1.33
C GLY A 37 10.07 -2.82 1.65
N ALA A 38 10.89 -3.33 0.71
CA ALA A 38 11.52 -4.64 0.79
C ALA A 38 11.82 -5.01 2.25
N GLU A 39 11.05 -5.94 2.81
CA GLU A 39 11.51 -6.74 3.93
C GLU A 39 12.70 -7.52 3.37
N VAL A 40 13.85 -6.87 3.39
CA VAL A 40 15.12 -7.55 3.45
C VAL A 40 15.04 -8.24 4.81
N THR A 41 14.59 -9.49 4.78
CA THR A 41 14.72 -10.40 5.91
C THR A 41 16.22 -10.62 6.09
N TYR A 42 16.86 -9.68 6.79
CA TYR A 42 18.14 -9.89 7.43
C TYR A 42 17.90 -11.03 8.41
N GLY A 43 18.66 -12.11 8.26
CA GLY A 43 18.41 -13.36 8.99
C GLY A 43 18.26 -13.12 10.48
N SER A 44 17.04 -13.31 10.97
CA SER A 44 16.75 -13.47 12.39
C SER A 44 17.63 -14.59 12.94
N PRO A 45 18.39 -14.40 14.03
CA PRO A 45 18.80 -15.53 14.83
C PRO A 45 17.54 -16.20 15.40
N ALA A 46 17.70 -17.49 15.69
CA ALA A 46 16.67 -18.46 16.01
C ALA A 46 15.43 -17.92 16.75
N SER A 47 14.27 -18.28 16.20
CA SER A 47 12.94 -18.23 16.78
C SER A 47 12.96 -18.70 18.24
N SER A 48 13.00 -17.74 19.16
CA SER A 48 12.28 -17.83 20.42
C SER A 48 10.99 -17.05 20.18
N GLU A 49 9.87 -17.68 20.51
CA GLU A 49 8.51 -17.21 20.29
C GLU A 49 8.41 -15.69 20.40
N GLU A 50 8.20 -15.00 19.27
CA GLU A 50 7.86 -13.59 19.26
C GLU A 50 6.61 -13.43 20.13
N PRO A 51 6.66 -12.65 21.24
CA PRO A 51 5.43 -12.24 21.85
C PRO A 51 4.70 -11.39 20.82
N GLU A 52 3.48 -11.83 20.50
CA GLU A 52 2.53 -11.16 19.63
C GLU A 52 2.63 -9.63 19.82
N ASN A 53 3.09 -8.92 18.79
CA ASN A 53 3.29 -7.46 18.76
C ASN A 53 1.98 -6.66 18.85
N THR A 54 0.94 -7.24 19.43
CA THR A 54 -0.31 -6.57 19.73
C THR A 54 -0.07 -5.72 20.96
N PRO A 55 -0.21 -4.37 20.88
CA PRO A 55 -0.22 -3.54 22.07
C PRO A 55 -1.21 -4.16 23.07
N PRO A 56 -0.93 -4.18 24.39
CA PRO A 56 -1.97 -4.52 25.33
C PRO A 56 -3.19 -3.65 25.02
N GLU A 57 -4.33 -4.27 24.74
CA GLU A 57 -5.60 -3.57 24.55
C GLU A 57 -5.87 -2.80 25.85
N LEU A 58 -5.44 -1.54 25.90
CA LEU A 58 -5.84 -0.64 26.96
C LEU A 58 -7.35 -0.51 26.86
N PRO A 59 -8.08 -0.49 28.00
CA PRO A 59 -9.52 -0.34 27.99
C PRO A 59 -9.85 0.95 27.24
N THR A 60 -10.29 0.77 26.00
CA THR A 60 -10.53 1.85 25.06
C THR A 60 -11.72 2.60 25.61
N ALA A 61 -11.51 3.81 26.10
CA ALA A 61 -12.61 4.74 26.28
C ALA A 61 -13.39 4.73 24.95
N GLY A 62 -14.68 4.45 25.00
CA GLY A 62 -15.49 4.36 23.78
C GLY A 62 -15.33 5.66 22.99
N LEU A 63 -14.77 5.56 21.78
CA LEU A 63 -14.66 6.70 20.89
C LEU A 63 -16.09 7.07 20.43
N PRO A 64 -16.48 8.35 20.47
CA PRO A 64 -17.74 8.79 19.86
C PRO A 64 -17.78 8.44 18.37
N SER A 65 -18.97 8.39 17.79
CA SER A 65 -19.12 8.22 16.34
C SER A 65 -18.55 9.41 15.56
N ALA A 66 -18.28 9.22 14.27
CA ALA A 66 -17.77 10.29 13.40
C ALA A 66 -18.67 11.53 13.39
N ALA A 67 -19.99 11.34 13.35
CA ALA A 67 -20.97 12.42 13.39
C ALA A 67 -20.99 13.17 14.74
N GLU A 68 -20.82 12.46 15.86
CA GLU A 68 -20.71 13.10 17.18
C GLU A 68 -19.40 13.90 17.29
N MET A 69 -18.29 13.34 16.83
CA MET A 69 -16.99 14.04 16.78
C MET A 69 -17.05 15.28 15.89
N ALA A 70 -17.70 15.20 14.74
CA ALA A 70 -17.93 16.34 13.85
C ALA A 70 -18.82 17.41 14.52
N ALA A 71 -19.90 17.01 15.20
CA ALA A 71 -20.74 17.93 15.95
C ALA A 71 -19.97 18.64 17.08
N MET A 72 -19.06 17.93 17.76
CA MET A 72 -18.15 18.52 18.75
C MET A 72 -17.21 19.53 18.10
N LEU A 73 -16.57 19.20 16.98
CA LEU A 73 -15.71 20.12 16.23
C LEU A 73 -16.48 21.34 15.70
N ASN A 74 -17.76 21.15 15.34
CA ASN A 74 -18.65 22.23 14.92
C ASN A 74 -18.94 23.22 16.04
N ALA A 75 -19.00 22.74 17.29
CA ALA A 75 -19.18 23.57 18.48
C ALA A 75 -17.87 24.22 18.97
N GLU A 76 -16.76 23.49 18.92
CA GLU A 76 -15.44 23.94 19.39
C GLU A 76 -14.35 23.57 18.38
N PRO A 77 -13.53 24.52 17.90
CA PRO A 77 -12.49 24.22 16.90
C PRO A 77 -11.43 23.22 17.38
N VAL A 78 -11.27 23.02 18.69
CA VAL A 78 -10.28 22.09 19.25
C VAL A 78 -10.97 21.14 20.21
N VAL A 79 -11.01 19.86 19.85
CA VAL A 79 -11.61 18.80 20.67
C VAL A 79 -10.52 17.83 21.13
N ARG A 80 -10.41 17.63 22.44
CA ARG A 80 -9.52 16.64 23.04
C ARG A 80 -10.34 15.56 23.72
N LEU A 81 -10.33 14.35 23.15
CA LEU A 81 -11.06 13.23 23.71
C LEU A 81 -10.34 12.67 24.95
N PRO A 82 -11.07 11.97 25.85
CA PRO A 82 -10.47 11.37 27.04
C PRO A 82 -9.28 10.47 26.70
N GLY A 83 -8.14 10.70 27.35
CA GLY A 83 -6.91 9.96 27.14
C GLY A 83 -6.04 10.46 25.98
N ALA A 84 -6.43 11.51 25.25
CA ALA A 84 -5.57 12.16 24.27
C ALA A 84 -4.29 12.68 24.94
N ILE A 85 -3.13 12.32 24.38
CA ILE A 85 -1.81 12.64 24.96
C ILE A 85 -1.05 13.72 24.20
N ALA A 86 -1.40 13.98 22.93
CA ALA A 86 -0.75 14.97 22.09
C ALA A 86 -0.79 16.37 22.73
N GLN A 87 0.33 17.08 22.66
CA GLN A 87 0.49 18.46 23.08
C GLN A 87 0.97 19.29 21.91
N TRP A 88 0.61 20.57 21.87
CA TRP A 88 1.09 21.48 20.85
C TRP A 88 1.05 22.92 21.34
N ASP A 89 1.87 23.76 20.73
CA ASP A 89 1.85 25.21 20.92
C ASP A 89 0.64 25.81 20.19
N ALA A 90 -0.40 26.14 20.96
CA ALA A 90 -1.63 26.71 20.43
C ALA A 90 -1.45 28.13 19.85
N GLU A 91 -0.36 28.83 20.18
CA GLU A 91 -0.03 30.12 19.58
C GLU A 91 0.59 29.90 18.20
N ARG A 92 1.60 29.03 18.10
CA ARG A 92 2.22 28.72 16.79
C ARG A 92 1.23 28.12 15.80
N VAL A 93 0.37 27.20 16.26
CA VAL A 93 -0.69 26.64 15.40
C VAL A 93 -1.63 27.74 14.91
N ARG A 94 -2.09 28.65 15.78
CA ARG A 94 -2.97 29.75 15.40
C ARG A 94 -2.32 30.73 14.44
N GLN A 95 -1.03 31.03 14.65
CA GLN A 95 -0.26 31.88 13.75
C GLN A 95 -0.13 31.24 12.36
N ALA A 96 0.15 29.93 12.31
CA ALA A 96 0.20 29.18 11.05
C ALA A 96 -1.17 29.12 10.37
N SER A 97 -2.27 29.01 11.12
CA SER A 97 -3.63 28.97 10.57
C SER A 97 -4.01 30.24 9.82
N GLY A 98 -3.47 31.41 10.20
CA GLY A 98 -3.83 32.68 9.59
C GLY A 98 -5.33 32.94 9.65
N ASP A 99 -5.95 33.18 8.48
CA ASP A 99 -7.39 33.42 8.34
C ASP A 99 -8.21 32.13 8.08
N HIS A 100 -7.58 30.95 8.05
CA HIS A 100 -8.27 29.68 7.81
C HIS A 100 -8.98 29.16 9.07
N ASP A 101 -10.14 28.52 8.88
CA ASP A 101 -10.88 27.84 9.96
C ASP A 101 -10.26 26.47 10.22
N VAL A 102 -9.28 26.43 11.12
CA VAL A 102 -8.58 25.20 11.50
C VAL A 102 -9.28 24.51 12.66
N ARG A 103 -9.68 23.27 12.43
CA ARG A 103 -10.36 22.40 13.40
C ARG A 103 -9.51 21.17 13.71
N ILE A 104 -9.31 20.85 14.99
CA ILE A 104 -8.40 19.80 15.43
C ILE A 104 -9.12 18.87 16.41
N ILE A 105 -9.14 17.57 16.11
CA ILE A 105 -9.58 16.54 17.06
C ILE A 105 -8.40 15.65 17.46
N ALA A 106 -8.19 15.49 18.77
CA ALA A 106 -7.16 14.62 19.32
C ALA A 106 -7.76 13.44 20.07
N THR A 107 -7.28 12.24 19.77
CA THR A 107 -7.74 10.98 20.35
C THR A 107 -6.63 10.32 21.19
N PRO A 108 -6.99 9.41 22.12
CA PRO A 108 -5.99 8.56 22.75
C PRO A 108 -5.27 7.69 21.71
N PRO A 109 -4.04 7.23 22.01
CA PRO A 109 -3.38 6.20 21.22
C PRO A 109 -4.07 4.84 21.39
N GLY A 110 -3.77 3.90 20.49
CA GLY A 110 -4.24 2.51 20.58
C GLY A 110 -5.68 2.30 20.08
N LEU A 111 -6.14 3.14 19.16
CA LEU A 111 -7.47 3.00 18.55
C LEU A 111 -7.60 1.68 17.75
N THR A 112 -8.78 1.06 17.83
CA THR A 112 -9.13 -0.08 16.96
C THR A 112 -9.27 0.36 15.50
N GLU A 113 -9.36 -0.60 14.58
CA GLU A 113 -9.51 -0.29 13.16
C GLU A 113 -10.84 0.38 12.85
N GLU A 114 -11.92 -0.03 13.51
CA GLU A 114 -13.24 0.60 13.40
C GLU A 114 -13.20 2.04 13.92
N GLN A 115 -12.53 2.27 15.05
CA GLN A 115 -12.37 3.61 15.63
C GLN A 115 -11.52 4.52 14.75
N ARG A 116 -10.43 4.01 14.16
CA ARG A 116 -9.62 4.76 13.19
C ARG A 116 -10.41 5.09 11.93
N SER A 117 -11.25 4.16 11.47
CA SER A 117 -12.14 4.41 10.34
C SER A 117 -13.14 5.53 10.66
N ALA A 118 -13.75 5.51 11.85
CA ALA A 118 -14.62 6.58 12.31
C ALA A 118 -13.89 7.93 12.44
N LEU A 119 -12.64 7.94 12.91
CA LEU A 119 -11.82 9.15 12.98
C LEU A 119 -11.51 9.71 11.58
N ALA A 120 -11.22 8.85 10.60
CA ALA A 120 -10.96 9.26 9.22
C ALA A 120 -12.21 9.86 8.53
N GLU A 121 -13.42 9.49 8.96
CA GLU A 121 -14.67 10.03 8.42
C GLU A 121 -15.02 11.43 8.97
N VAL A 122 -14.38 11.89 10.04
CA VAL A 122 -14.72 13.17 10.71
C VAL A 122 -14.63 14.37 9.76
N ASP A 123 -13.58 14.48 8.93
CA ASP A 123 -13.46 15.57 7.95
C ASP A 123 -14.64 15.59 6.97
N SER A 124 -15.07 14.41 6.50
CA SER A 124 -16.22 14.30 5.59
C SER A 124 -17.54 14.67 6.26
N GLU A 125 -17.71 14.36 7.55
CA GLU A 125 -18.89 14.74 8.33
C GLU A 125 -18.92 16.25 8.62
N VAL A 126 -17.80 16.85 9.03
CA VAL A 126 -17.69 18.30 9.27
C VAL A 126 -18.02 19.09 7.99
N ARG A 127 -17.45 18.71 6.85
CA ARG A 127 -17.74 19.36 5.56
C ARG A 127 -19.20 19.20 5.12
N ARG A 128 -19.84 18.08 5.46
CA ARG A 128 -21.27 17.89 5.15
C ARG A 128 -22.15 18.89 5.89
N ASP A 129 -21.81 19.19 7.14
CA ASP A 129 -22.59 20.10 8.00
C ASP A 129 -22.32 21.58 7.68
N LEU A 130 -21.07 21.96 7.44
CA LEU A 130 -20.67 23.35 7.16
C LEU A 130 -20.82 23.74 5.69
N GLY A 131 -20.98 22.76 4.79
CA GLY A 131 -20.84 22.95 3.34
C GLY A 131 -19.38 22.87 2.90
N ASP A 132 -19.14 22.77 1.59
CA ASP A 132 -17.80 22.77 0.99
C ASP A 132 -17.17 24.19 1.08
N ASP A 133 -16.91 24.66 2.30
CA ASP A 133 -16.10 25.86 2.54
C ASP A 133 -14.62 25.53 2.37
N GLU A 134 -14.02 26.01 1.28
CA GLU A 134 -12.61 25.81 0.95
C GLU A 134 -11.65 26.35 2.03
N ASN A 135 -12.12 27.19 2.96
CA ASN A 135 -11.31 27.72 4.04
C ASN A 135 -11.32 26.88 5.33
N THR A 136 -12.15 25.84 5.43
CA THR A 136 -12.20 24.95 6.61
C THR A 136 -11.23 23.78 6.45
N ILE A 137 -10.34 23.60 7.43
CA ILE A 137 -9.34 22.52 7.44
C ILE A 137 -9.50 21.70 8.71
N VAL A 138 -9.75 20.39 8.56
CA VAL A 138 -9.89 19.46 9.68
C VAL A 138 -8.62 18.61 9.82
N PHE A 139 -8.04 18.64 11.01
CA PHE A 139 -6.94 17.78 11.43
C PHE A 139 -7.40 16.74 12.44
N THR A 140 -6.90 15.52 12.27
CA THR A 140 -7.10 14.42 13.21
C THR A 140 -5.76 14.01 13.80
N ILE A 141 -5.74 13.76 15.11
CA ILE A 141 -4.54 13.32 15.84
C ILE A 141 -4.85 11.98 16.50
N ASP A 142 -4.23 10.91 15.99
CA ASP A 142 -4.27 9.55 16.55
C ASP A 142 -3.01 9.31 17.40
N GLY A 143 -3.16 9.39 18.73
CA GLY A 143 -2.03 9.38 19.64
C GLY A 143 -1.18 10.64 19.51
N THR A 144 -0.10 10.56 18.74
CA THR A 144 0.77 11.69 18.33
C THR A 144 0.94 11.78 16.82
N ARG A 145 0.27 10.93 16.03
CA ARG A 145 0.27 11.00 14.56
C ARG A 145 -0.74 12.04 14.10
N VAL A 146 -0.32 12.96 13.22
CA VAL A 146 -1.16 14.05 12.74
C VAL A 146 -1.52 13.86 11.26
N SER A 147 -2.80 13.96 10.95
CA SER A 147 -3.34 13.83 9.59
C SER A 147 -4.32 14.94 9.27
N GLY A 148 -4.42 15.30 7.99
CA GLY A 148 -5.34 16.32 7.47
C GLY A 148 -5.73 16.02 6.03
N GLY A 149 -7.01 15.70 5.79
CA GLY A 149 -7.49 15.21 4.51
C GLY A 149 -6.75 13.93 4.07
N ILE A 150 -6.15 13.95 2.88
CA ILE A 150 -5.33 12.84 2.36
C ILE A 150 -3.86 12.91 2.83
N TYR A 151 -3.49 13.96 3.56
CA TYR A 151 -2.10 14.23 3.95
C TYR A 151 -1.84 13.79 5.38
N GLU A 152 -0.58 13.50 5.62
CA GLU A 152 -0.04 13.18 6.93
C GLU A 152 1.33 13.81 7.06
N ALA A 153 1.61 14.39 8.23
CA ALA A 153 2.95 14.84 8.56
C ALA A 153 3.56 13.92 9.60
N ALA A 154 4.79 13.51 9.32
CA ALA A 154 5.65 12.79 10.25
C ALA A 154 6.93 13.59 10.47
N PRO A 155 7.51 13.53 11.67
CA PRO A 155 8.85 14.06 11.89
C PRO A 155 9.90 13.49 10.96
N SER A 156 10.85 14.34 10.60
CA SER A 156 11.94 14.04 9.66
C SER A 156 13.34 14.27 10.25
N THR A 157 13.42 14.89 11.43
CA THR A 157 14.66 15.18 12.14
C THR A 157 14.68 14.54 13.53
N LEU A 158 15.88 14.32 14.09
CA LEU A 158 16.04 13.78 15.44
C LEU A 158 15.39 14.69 16.50
N ASP A 159 15.45 16.00 16.32
CA ASP A 159 14.84 16.96 17.25
C ASP A 159 13.32 16.90 17.20
N GLU A 160 12.72 16.74 16.02
CA GLU A 160 11.28 16.52 15.89
C GLU A 160 10.83 15.18 16.48
N TRP A 161 11.57 14.08 16.24
CA TRP A 161 11.26 12.78 16.89
C TRP A 161 11.42 12.86 18.40
N ARG A 162 12.43 13.57 18.90
CA ARG A 162 12.62 13.83 20.34
C ARG A 162 11.44 14.58 20.92
N ALA A 163 10.97 15.64 20.24
CA ALA A 163 9.80 16.40 20.67
C ALA A 163 8.54 15.52 20.68
N GLN A 164 8.29 14.78 19.59
CA GLN A 164 7.11 13.92 19.47
C GLN A 164 7.11 12.78 20.50
N PHE A 165 8.18 12.00 20.62
CA PHE A 165 8.18 10.80 21.45
C PHE A 165 8.65 11.04 22.90
N GLY A 166 9.35 12.15 23.14
CA GLY A 166 9.81 12.56 24.46
C GLY A 166 8.83 13.44 25.21
N ARG A 167 8.01 14.24 24.51
CA ARG A 167 7.10 15.25 25.09
C ARG A 167 5.66 15.17 24.57
N ASN A 168 5.35 14.23 23.68
CA ASN A 168 4.10 14.18 22.92
C ASN A 168 3.82 15.45 22.11
N ASP A 169 4.87 16.19 21.72
CA ASP A 169 4.73 17.45 20.99
C ASP A 169 4.49 17.21 19.50
N VAL A 170 3.33 17.65 19.02
CA VAL A 170 2.91 17.54 17.62
C VAL A 170 2.82 18.90 16.91
N THR A 171 3.42 19.94 17.50
CA THR A 171 3.42 21.31 16.95
C THR A 171 3.98 21.35 15.54
N VAL A 172 5.13 20.72 15.29
CA VAL A 172 5.77 20.74 13.96
C VAL A 172 4.92 20.02 12.92
N PRO A 173 4.47 18.76 13.12
CA PRO A 173 3.55 18.12 12.19
C PRO A 173 2.28 18.93 11.88
N LEU A 174 1.66 19.56 12.89
CA LEU A 174 0.48 20.41 12.69
C LEU A 174 0.79 21.64 11.83
N VAL A 175 1.82 22.41 12.19
CA VAL A 175 2.21 23.63 11.47
C VAL A 175 2.64 23.28 10.04
N THR A 176 3.36 22.18 9.85
CA THR A 176 3.74 21.68 8.51
C THR A 176 2.52 21.38 7.66
N LEU A 177 1.52 20.65 8.17
CA LEU A 177 0.31 20.38 7.40
C LEU A 177 -0.52 21.64 7.14
N ILE A 178 -0.58 22.57 8.09
CA ILE A 178 -1.26 23.86 7.88
C ILE A 178 -0.59 24.63 6.76
N ASN A 179 0.74 24.76 6.77
CA ASN A 179 1.47 25.48 5.73
C ASN A 179 1.30 24.82 4.34
N GLU A 180 1.30 23.48 4.29
CA GLU A 180 1.05 22.71 3.06
C GLU A 180 -0.36 22.95 2.53
N LEU A 181 -1.39 22.82 3.38
CA LEU A 181 -2.79 22.92 2.97
C LEU A 181 -3.24 24.35 2.67
N THR A 182 -2.58 25.35 3.25
CA THR A 182 -2.86 26.78 2.99
C THR A 182 -2.02 27.35 1.83
N GLY A 183 -1.07 26.58 1.29
CA GLY A 183 -0.21 27.02 0.19
C GLY A 183 0.84 28.06 0.60
N SER A 184 1.16 28.14 1.89
CA SER A 184 2.20 29.05 2.45
C SER A 184 3.62 28.42 2.39
N GLY A 185 3.75 27.25 1.75
CA GLY A 185 4.73 26.21 2.08
C GLY A 185 6.10 26.24 1.40
N ASP A 186 6.91 27.30 1.58
CA ASP A 186 8.34 27.23 1.24
C ASP A 186 9.29 27.39 2.44
N GLU A 187 8.81 27.87 3.60
CA GLU A 187 9.68 28.03 4.77
C GLU A 187 9.72 26.76 5.63
N PRO A 188 10.92 26.23 5.94
CA PRO A 188 11.07 25.15 6.90
C PRO A 188 10.42 25.53 8.22
N VAL A 189 9.55 24.66 8.72
CA VAL A 189 9.00 24.82 10.06
C VAL A 189 10.11 24.51 11.05
N GLU A 190 10.69 25.55 11.66
CA GLU A 190 11.69 25.35 12.69
C GLU A 190 11.11 24.50 13.83
N GLY A 191 11.78 23.41 14.17
CA GLY A 191 11.43 22.58 15.31
C GLY A 191 11.39 23.38 16.60
N PRO A 192 10.71 22.90 17.67
CA PRO A 192 10.92 23.48 18.98
C PRO A 192 12.43 23.47 19.25
N ALA A 193 12.98 24.61 19.70
CA ALA A 193 14.36 24.63 20.14
C ALA A 193 14.53 23.52 21.19
N ASP A 194 15.58 22.71 21.07
CA ASP A 194 15.90 21.67 22.05
C ASP A 194 16.37 22.35 23.36
N GLU A 195 15.41 22.96 24.07
CA GLU A 195 15.63 23.66 25.32
C GLU A 195 15.73 22.63 26.44
N ARG A 196 16.74 21.77 26.36
CA ARG A 196 17.14 20.93 27.48
C ARG A 196 18.05 21.71 28.40
N ARG A 197 17.88 21.48 29.69
CA ARG A 197 18.76 22.02 30.72
C ARG A 197 19.69 20.95 31.25
N GLU A 198 20.83 21.36 31.80
CA GLU A 198 21.64 20.46 32.60
C GLU A 198 20.84 20.00 33.84
N PRO A 199 20.89 18.70 34.23
CA PRO A 199 20.33 18.25 35.49
C PRO A 199 21.03 18.92 36.66
N THR A 200 20.28 19.27 37.69
CA THR A 200 20.87 19.77 38.94
C THR A 200 21.72 18.70 39.60
N ALA A 201 22.71 19.10 40.41
CA ALA A 201 23.56 18.15 41.12
C ALA A 201 22.75 17.16 42.00
N ALA A 202 21.64 17.62 42.59
CA ALA A 202 20.77 16.78 43.40
C ALA A 202 19.99 15.76 42.55
N GLU A 203 19.45 16.16 41.39
CA GLU A 203 18.80 15.27 40.44
C GLU A 203 19.77 14.21 39.91
N LEU A 204 20.97 14.63 39.49
CA LEU A 204 21.99 13.76 38.94
C LEU A 204 22.51 12.75 39.97
N GLU A 205 22.71 13.15 41.22
CA GLU A 205 23.25 12.25 42.25
C GLU A 205 22.29 11.11 42.59
N VAL A 206 20.97 11.36 42.57
CA VAL A 206 19.95 10.32 42.76
C VAL A 206 20.05 9.26 41.65
N VAL A 207 20.10 9.70 40.41
CA VAL A 207 20.21 8.81 39.25
C VAL A 207 21.54 8.05 39.28
N ALA A 208 22.66 8.76 39.45
CA ALA A 208 24.00 8.19 39.45
C ALA A 208 24.21 7.17 40.57
N THR A 209 23.70 7.44 41.78
CA THR A 209 23.78 6.50 42.91
C THR A 209 23.10 5.18 42.57
N GLN A 210 21.90 5.22 42.00
CA GLN A 210 21.18 4.00 41.65
C GLN A 210 21.85 3.27 40.49
N LEU A 211 22.33 3.99 39.46
CA LEU A 211 23.07 3.39 38.36
C LEU A 211 24.37 2.69 38.82
N ARG A 212 25.11 3.25 39.78
CA ARG A 212 26.28 2.58 40.38
C ARG A 212 25.92 1.28 41.09
N ALA A 213 24.77 1.24 41.75
CA ALA A 213 24.36 0.10 42.56
C ALA A 213 23.77 -1.05 41.73
N THR A 214 22.98 -0.73 40.70
CA THR A 214 22.16 -1.73 39.98
C THR A 214 22.34 -1.70 38.46
N GLY A 215 23.04 -0.70 37.91
CA GLY A 215 23.07 -0.44 36.47
C GLY A 215 21.75 0.10 35.91
N ARG A 216 20.73 0.35 36.74
CA ARG A 216 19.41 0.75 36.27
C ARG A 216 18.69 1.74 37.19
N PHE A 217 18.26 2.85 36.63
CA PHE A 217 17.37 3.83 37.24
C PHE A 217 16.02 3.86 36.51
N VAL A 218 14.92 3.81 37.26
CA VAL A 218 13.56 3.95 36.73
C VAL A 218 12.86 5.02 37.55
N ALA A 219 12.59 6.17 36.93
CA ALA A 219 11.91 7.29 37.57
C ALA A 219 10.44 6.97 37.85
N PRO A 220 9.82 7.61 38.85
CA PRO A 220 8.37 7.53 39.04
C PRO A 220 7.61 7.89 37.75
N GLY A 221 6.69 7.02 37.34
CA GLY A 221 5.88 7.21 36.12
C GLY A 221 6.49 6.65 34.83
N ALA A 222 7.76 6.24 34.84
CA ALA A 222 8.34 5.49 33.72
C ALA A 222 7.69 4.10 33.62
N SER A 223 7.49 3.60 32.40
CA SER A 223 6.84 2.30 32.15
C SER A 223 7.82 1.14 32.02
N LEU A 224 9.14 1.40 32.15
CA LEU A 224 10.16 0.36 32.06
C LEU A 224 10.11 -0.56 33.29
N THR A 225 9.65 -1.80 33.09
CA THR A 225 9.58 -2.84 34.14
C THR A 225 10.90 -3.61 34.27
N GLU A 226 11.49 -4.00 33.13
CA GLU A 226 12.72 -4.77 33.04
C GLU A 226 13.55 -4.32 31.83
N VAL A 227 14.88 -4.41 31.93
CA VAL A 227 15.77 -4.22 30.78
C VAL A 227 15.83 -5.55 30.02
N PRO A 228 15.56 -5.58 28.70
CA PRO A 228 15.64 -6.82 27.92
C PRO A 228 17.09 -7.30 27.84
N ALA A 229 17.47 -8.21 28.74
CA ALA A 229 18.85 -8.60 28.99
C ALA A 229 19.56 -9.18 27.76
N GLU A 230 18.86 -9.99 26.96
CA GLU A 230 19.41 -10.60 25.74
C GLU A 230 19.71 -9.52 24.68
N ALA A 231 18.75 -8.64 24.39
CA ALA A 231 18.94 -7.54 23.44
C ALA A 231 20.04 -6.57 23.90
N ALA A 232 20.15 -6.31 25.21
CA ALA A 232 21.22 -5.48 25.77
C ALA A 232 22.59 -6.16 25.61
N ALA A 233 22.69 -7.46 25.88
CA ALA A 233 23.93 -8.21 25.70
C ALA A 233 24.37 -8.24 24.23
N GLU A 234 23.43 -8.38 23.29
CA GLU A 234 23.69 -8.35 21.87
C GLU A 234 24.21 -6.97 21.42
N ALA A 235 23.46 -5.90 21.74
CA ALA A 235 23.82 -4.51 21.40
C ALA A 235 25.21 -4.11 21.91
N PHE A 236 25.55 -4.51 23.13
CA PHE A 236 26.78 -4.09 23.79
C PHE A 236 27.90 -5.13 23.81
N GLY A 237 27.70 -6.30 23.19
CA GLY A 237 28.72 -7.37 23.12
C GLY A 237 29.07 -7.95 24.50
N GLY A 238 28.06 -8.06 25.37
CA GLY A 238 28.20 -8.53 26.75
C GLY A 238 28.86 -7.52 27.72
N VAL A 239 29.25 -6.33 27.25
CA VAL A 239 29.71 -5.25 28.12
C VAL A 239 28.54 -4.73 28.96
N PRO A 240 28.69 -4.56 30.30
CA PRO A 240 27.64 -3.99 31.13
C PRO A 240 27.25 -2.58 30.67
N ALA A 241 25.97 -2.38 30.42
CA ALA A 241 25.39 -1.08 30.07
C ALA A 241 24.50 -0.56 31.21
N MET A 242 24.35 0.76 31.28
CA MET A 242 23.53 1.46 32.25
C MET A 242 22.24 1.98 31.59
N PHE A 243 21.12 1.89 32.30
CA PHE A 243 19.82 2.28 31.76
C PHE A 243 19.11 3.26 32.69
N ALA A 244 18.75 4.44 32.20
CA ALA A 244 17.99 5.43 32.94
C ALA A 244 16.66 5.71 32.22
N ALA A 245 15.54 5.34 32.83
CA ALA A 245 14.21 5.52 32.25
C ALA A 245 13.42 6.60 32.98
N PHE A 246 12.87 7.53 32.22
CA PHE A 246 12.04 8.64 32.67
C PHE A 246 10.67 8.57 31.96
N PRO A 247 9.59 9.07 32.59
CA PRO A 247 8.32 9.23 31.90
C PRO A 247 8.44 10.23 30.73
N VAL A 248 7.35 10.36 29.96
CA VAL A 248 7.20 11.48 29.03
C VAL A 248 7.44 12.79 29.79
N GLN A 249 8.24 13.67 29.21
CA GLN A 249 8.61 14.94 29.82
C GLN A 249 7.47 15.96 29.65
N PRO A 250 7.25 16.84 30.65
CA PRO A 250 6.21 17.86 30.56
C PRO A 250 6.40 18.76 29.34
N PHE A 251 5.31 19.04 28.64
CA PHE A 251 5.29 19.98 27.52
C PHE A 251 5.50 21.42 28.02
N GLY A 252 6.35 22.19 27.33
CA GLY A 252 6.66 23.58 27.68
C GLY A 252 7.68 23.77 28.81
N GLU A 253 8.19 22.69 29.42
CA GLU A 253 9.25 22.76 30.42
C GLU A 253 10.59 22.27 29.87
N GLN A 254 11.68 22.84 30.38
CA GLN A 254 13.03 22.41 30.01
C GLN A 254 13.37 21.08 30.68
N ALA A 255 13.37 20.02 29.88
CA ALA A 255 13.72 18.67 30.34
C ALA A 255 15.21 18.58 30.73
N PRO A 256 15.57 17.88 31.81
CA PRO A 256 16.97 17.65 32.15
C PRO A 256 17.65 16.71 31.15
N ASP A 257 18.82 17.10 30.65
CA ASP A 257 19.65 16.30 29.76
C ASP A 257 20.59 15.36 30.53
N TYR A 258 20.09 14.19 30.91
CA TYR A 258 20.85 13.24 31.72
C TYR A 258 21.99 12.57 30.96
N GLY A 259 21.87 12.42 29.63
CA GLY A 259 22.85 11.67 28.83
C GLY A 259 24.27 12.23 28.90
N PRO A 260 24.51 13.49 28.54
CA PRO A 260 25.82 14.12 28.64
C PRO A 260 26.33 14.20 30.09
N ALA A 261 25.44 14.46 31.05
CA ALA A 261 25.78 14.53 32.47
C ALA A 261 26.26 13.18 33.03
N LEU A 262 25.56 12.09 32.69
CA LEU A 262 25.94 10.73 33.07
C LEU A 262 27.20 10.27 32.36
N THR A 263 27.39 10.63 31.08
CA THR A 263 28.62 10.30 30.33
C THR A 263 29.86 10.89 30.99
N ARG A 264 29.78 12.10 31.56
CA ARG A 264 30.89 12.69 32.33
C ARG A 264 31.22 11.88 33.59
N LEU A 265 30.24 11.22 34.20
CA LEU A 265 30.43 10.38 35.39
C LEU A 265 30.89 8.96 35.05
N PHE A 266 30.49 8.43 33.88
CA PHE A 266 30.78 7.07 33.43
C PHE A 266 31.27 7.05 31.96
N PRO A 267 32.43 7.66 31.64
CA PRO A 267 32.85 7.91 30.26
C PRO A 267 33.05 6.65 29.41
N GLU A 268 33.44 5.55 30.05
CA GLU A 268 33.71 4.27 29.38
C GLU A 268 32.52 3.31 29.40
N THR A 269 31.37 3.74 29.91
CA THR A 269 30.19 2.87 30.09
C THR A 269 29.12 3.22 29.06
N PRO A 270 28.60 2.23 28.30
CA PRO A 270 27.39 2.42 27.50
C PRO A 270 26.21 2.82 28.40
N ILE A 271 25.55 3.93 28.11
CA ILE A 271 24.40 4.47 28.83
C ILE A 271 23.25 4.64 27.84
N VAL A 272 22.08 4.10 28.17
CA VAL A 272 20.84 4.33 27.41
C VAL A 272 19.88 5.13 28.28
N VAL A 273 19.43 6.26 27.76
CA VAL A 273 18.48 7.15 28.45
C VAL A 273 17.15 7.13 27.71
N LEU A 274 16.05 6.89 28.43
CA LEU A 274 14.70 6.86 27.88
C LEU A 274 13.87 8.01 28.45
N TYR A 275 13.18 8.74 27.60
CA TYR A 275 12.20 9.77 27.94
C TYR A 275 10.88 9.43 27.25
N GLY A 276 9.94 8.81 27.95
CA GLY A 276 8.77 8.25 27.28
C GLY A 276 9.18 7.21 26.22
N SER A 277 8.82 7.44 24.96
CA SER A 277 9.21 6.58 23.82
C SER A 277 10.46 7.08 23.09
N TRP A 278 11.02 8.23 23.49
CA TRP A 278 12.30 8.72 22.99
C TRP A 278 13.47 8.02 23.71
N ILE A 279 14.44 7.52 22.96
CA ILE A 279 15.58 6.75 23.48
C ILE A 279 16.87 7.32 22.90
N GLU A 280 17.84 7.57 23.77
CA GLU A 280 19.16 8.07 23.41
C GLU A 280 20.25 7.10 23.86
N TYR A 281 21.27 6.97 23.02
CA TYR A 281 22.52 6.30 23.38
C TYR A 281 23.60 7.33 23.72
N HIS A 282 24.26 7.10 24.84
CA HIS A 282 25.35 7.90 25.36
C HIS A 282 26.49 6.96 25.79
N GLY A 283 27.74 7.30 25.49
CA GLY A 283 28.89 6.48 25.87
C GLY A 283 29.93 6.33 24.76
N PRO A 284 30.77 5.28 24.82
CA PRO A 284 31.84 5.06 23.84
C PRO A 284 31.29 5.03 22.41
N HIS A 285 31.94 5.76 21.50
CA HIS A 285 31.55 5.83 20.08
C HIS A 285 30.15 6.42 19.81
N ALA A 286 29.52 7.10 20.78
CA ALA A 286 28.19 7.71 20.54
C ALA A 286 28.19 8.67 19.34
N ALA A 287 29.26 9.47 19.17
CA ALA A 287 29.41 10.37 18.03
C ALA A 287 29.51 9.65 16.67
N ASP A 288 29.87 8.37 16.67
CA ASP A 288 30.06 7.59 15.43
C ASP A 288 28.75 6.95 14.95
N PHE A 289 27.80 6.63 15.85
CA PHE A 289 26.61 5.86 15.47
C PHE A 289 25.29 6.18 16.18
N ALA A 290 25.27 6.95 17.29
CA ALA A 290 24.04 7.16 18.07
C ALA A 290 22.91 7.77 17.22
N ASP A 291 23.25 8.80 16.44
CA ASP A 291 22.32 9.48 15.55
C ASP A 291 21.81 8.56 14.42
N VAL A 292 22.68 7.69 13.91
CA VAL A 292 22.32 6.70 12.88
C VAL A 292 21.38 5.65 13.44
N ALA A 293 21.64 5.16 14.66
CA ALA A 293 20.76 4.22 15.34
C ALA A 293 19.39 4.84 15.64
N ALA A 294 19.36 6.05 16.18
CA ALA A 294 18.12 6.78 16.43
C ALA A 294 17.35 7.05 15.13
N ALA A 295 18.00 7.59 14.10
CA ALA A 295 17.35 7.87 12.82
C ALA A 295 16.82 6.60 12.15
N GLY A 296 17.59 5.50 12.16
CA GLY A 296 17.15 4.20 11.65
C GLY A 296 15.93 3.67 12.40
N TYR A 297 15.98 3.70 13.73
CA TYR A 297 14.86 3.26 14.57
C TYR A 297 13.59 4.08 14.34
N TYR A 298 13.67 5.40 14.43
CA TYR A 298 12.48 6.26 14.34
C TYR A 298 11.94 6.41 12.91
N SER A 299 12.80 6.31 11.88
CA SER A 299 12.31 6.25 10.50
C SER A 299 11.52 4.98 10.21
N GLN A 300 11.91 3.84 10.80
CA GLN A 300 11.22 2.56 10.62
C GLN A 300 9.96 2.46 11.49
N PHE A 301 10.06 2.82 12.78
CA PHE A 301 9.01 2.55 13.77
C PHE A 301 8.19 3.77 14.17
N GLY A 302 8.58 4.99 13.80
CA GLY A 302 7.93 6.23 14.23
C GLY A 302 6.43 6.27 13.90
N GLY A 303 6.02 5.77 12.73
CA GLY A 303 4.61 5.71 12.35
C GLY A 303 3.75 4.75 13.19
N VAL A 304 4.35 3.72 13.78
CA VAL A 304 3.69 2.78 14.69
C VAL A 304 3.70 3.34 16.12
N LEU A 305 4.85 3.84 16.57
CA LEU A 305 5.00 4.49 17.88
C LEU A 305 4.06 5.70 18.03
N GLY A 306 3.80 6.43 16.95
CA GLY A 306 2.90 7.57 16.98
C GLY A 306 1.44 7.22 17.26
N ARG A 307 1.00 6.02 16.85
CA ARG A 307 -0.40 5.56 16.99
C ARG A 307 -0.64 4.72 18.24
N GLY A 308 0.36 3.98 18.69
CA GLY A 308 0.24 3.06 19.83
C GLY A 308 0.84 3.63 21.11
N GLN A 309 0.38 3.15 22.25
CA GLN A 309 1.06 3.35 23.52
C GLN A 309 1.81 2.07 23.90
N TYR A 310 3.12 2.07 23.62
CA TYR A 310 3.98 0.94 23.94
C TYR A 310 4.70 1.19 25.27
N PRO A 311 4.78 0.19 26.17
CA PRO A 311 5.62 0.33 27.33
C PRO A 311 7.11 0.39 26.91
N GLN A 312 7.92 0.99 27.78
CA GLN A 312 9.31 1.35 27.46
C GLN A 312 10.20 0.14 27.20
N ASP A 313 9.89 -1.01 27.79
CA ASP A 313 10.60 -2.28 27.57
C ASP A 313 10.50 -2.76 26.11
N ASN A 314 9.31 -2.62 25.49
CA ASN A 314 9.11 -2.95 24.08
C ASN A 314 9.90 -2.03 23.15
N SER A 315 9.83 -0.72 23.41
CA SER A 315 10.57 0.29 22.62
C SER A 315 12.08 0.09 22.77
N LEU A 316 12.55 -0.17 24.00
CA LEU A 316 13.95 -0.42 24.31
C LEU A 316 14.49 -1.68 23.61
N ARG A 317 13.71 -2.78 23.58
CA ARG A 317 14.14 -4.01 22.92
C ARG A 317 14.42 -3.77 21.43
N LEU A 318 13.51 -3.09 20.75
CA LEU A 318 13.65 -2.78 19.32
C LEU A 318 14.82 -1.81 19.07
N TYR A 319 14.97 -0.78 19.90
CA TYR A 319 16.09 0.16 19.78
C TYR A 319 17.45 -0.50 20.02
N LEU A 320 17.54 -1.41 20.99
CA LEU A 320 18.77 -2.20 21.23
C LEU A 320 19.08 -3.13 20.06
N GLY A 321 18.06 -3.73 19.44
CA GLY A 321 18.21 -4.45 18.18
C GLY A 321 18.81 -3.55 17.08
N GLN A 322 18.31 -2.32 16.93
CA GLN A 322 18.87 -1.35 16.00
C GLN A 322 20.33 -0.98 16.32
N ILE A 323 20.71 -0.85 17.60
CA ILE A 323 22.11 -0.64 17.99
C ILE A 323 22.97 -1.84 17.59
N ALA A 324 22.51 -3.06 17.87
CA ALA A 324 23.21 -4.27 17.45
C ALA A 324 23.37 -4.28 15.92
N ASP A 325 22.30 -4.00 15.18
CA ASP A 325 22.33 -3.95 13.73
C ASP A 325 23.29 -2.89 13.23
N VAL A 326 23.25 -1.65 13.71
CA VAL A 326 24.20 -0.61 13.27
C VAL A 326 25.65 -0.99 13.62
N ARG A 327 25.89 -1.53 14.81
CA ARG A 327 27.22 -1.97 15.25
C ARG A 327 27.75 -3.13 14.42
N TYR A 328 26.88 -4.04 13.97
CA TYR A 328 27.26 -5.26 13.26
C TYR A 328 26.92 -5.26 11.75
N ALA A 329 26.31 -4.20 11.21
CA ALA A 329 26.02 -4.02 9.79
C ALA A 329 27.23 -3.51 8.99
N GLY A 330 28.28 -3.05 9.67
CA GLY A 330 29.54 -2.63 9.04
C GLY A 330 30.76 -3.39 9.56
N LEU A 331 31.36 -4.25 8.74
CA LEU A 331 32.80 -4.63 8.67
C LEU A 331 33.62 -5.01 9.93
N PHE A 332 33.09 -4.95 11.15
CA PHE A 332 33.82 -5.21 12.38
C PHE A 332 33.14 -6.37 13.15
N ASP A 333 33.79 -7.53 13.07
CA ASP A 333 33.71 -8.64 14.02
C ASP A 333 32.31 -9.13 14.46
N ARG A 334 31.52 -9.66 13.51
CA ARG A 334 30.53 -10.71 13.90
C ARG A 334 31.30 -12.01 14.19
N PRO A 335 31.09 -12.68 15.34
CA PRO A 335 31.62 -14.02 15.55
C PRO A 335 31.00 -14.99 14.51
N LEU A 336 31.86 -15.58 13.69
CA LEU A 336 31.51 -16.62 12.70
C LEU A 336 30.90 -17.86 13.39
N PRO A 337 30.01 -18.65 12.73
CA PRO A 337 29.82 -18.74 11.27
C PRO A 337 28.56 -18.02 10.75
N TYR A 338 28.77 -17.12 9.78
CA TYR A 338 27.72 -16.46 9.01
C TYR A 338 27.42 -17.23 7.72
N THR A 339 26.18 -17.65 7.53
CA THR A 339 25.63 -17.95 6.19
C THR A 339 24.60 -16.87 5.88
N PRO A 340 24.88 -15.92 4.96
CA PRO A 340 23.85 -15.02 4.48
C PRO A 340 22.69 -15.85 3.94
N PHE A 341 21.45 -15.45 4.23
CA PHE A 341 20.33 -15.89 3.41
C PHE A 341 20.59 -15.34 2.01
N ASP A 342 20.93 -16.22 1.08
CA ASP A 342 21.11 -15.87 -0.32
C ASP A 342 19.72 -15.97 -0.99
N PRO A 343 18.97 -14.86 -1.15
CA PRO A 343 17.67 -14.90 -1.82
C PRO A 343 17.82 -15.39 -3.27
N LEU A 344 19.00 -15.26 -3.89
CA LEU A 344 19.27 -15.82 -5.21
C LEU A 344 19.32 -17.34 -5.16
N SER A 345 19.83 -17.96 -4.08
CA SER A 345 19.82 -19.42 -3.93
C SER A 345 18.42 -20.02 -3.87
N VAL A 346 17.43 -19.27 -3.37
CA VAL A 346 16.03 -19.72 -3.28
C VAL A 346 15.22 -19.33 -4.52
N THR A 347 15.46 -18.15 -5.09
CA THR A 347 14.68 -17.64 -6.24
C THR A 347 15.22 -18.09 -7.60
N LEU A 348 16.55 -18.21 -7.79
CA LEU A 348 17.14 -18.65 -9.07
C LEU A 348 16.75 -20.08 -9.50
N PRO A 349 16.61 -21.08 -8.61
CA PRO A 349 16.17 -22.42 -9.03
C PRO A 349 14.69 -22.44 -9.43
N ALA A 350 13.86 -21.59 -8.84
CA ALA A 350 12.42 -21.57 -9.07
C ALA A 350 12.04 -20.78 -10.34
N LEU A 351 12.79 -19.72 -10.66
CA LEU A 351 12.57 -18.85 -11.81
C LEU A 351 12.44 -19.60 -13.15
N PRO A 352 13.36 -20.52 -13.51
CA PRO A 352 13.22 -21.35 -14.72
C PRO A 352 11.94 -22.18 -14.72
N GLY A 353 11.52 -22.71 -13.56
CA GLY A 353 10.30 -23.49 -13.41
C GLY A 353 9.03 -22.65 -13.59
N ILE A 354 9.01 -21.43 -13.06
CA ILE A 354 7.91 -20.48 -13.24
C ILE A 354 7.80 -20.06 -14.72
N PHE A 355 8.92 -19.68 -15.34
CA PHE A 355 8.94 -19.31 -16.77
C PHE A 355 8.56 -20.49 -17.67
N ALA A 356 9.06 -21.70 -17.39
CA ALA A 356 8.69 -22.91 -18.11
C ALA A 356 7.19 -23.23 -17.92
N GLY A 357 6.65 -23.06 -16.71
CA GLY A 357 5.23 -23.22 -16.42
C GLY A 357 4.35 -22.24 -17.18
N CYS A 358 4.71 -20.94 -17.18
CA CYS A 358 4.01 -19.91 -17.94
C CYS A 358 4.10 -20.15 -19.45
N ALA A 359 5.27 -20.51 -19.97
CA ALA A 359 5.47 -20.81 -21.38
C ALA A 359 4.70 -22.08 -21.80
N ALA A 360 4.71 -23.13 -20.99
CA ALA A 360 3.95 -24.36 -21.24
C ALA A 360 2.43 -24.10 -21.20
N LEU A 361 1.97 -23.26 -20.27
CA LEU A 361 0.56 -22.87 -20.19
C LEU A 361 0.14 -22.05 -21.42
N LEU A 362 0.95 -21.08 -21.84
CA LEU A 362 0.72 -20.29 -23.06
C LEU A 362 0.74 -21.19 -24.30
N LEU A 363 1.69 -22.11 -24.42
CA LEU A 363 1.75 -23.08 -25.51
C LEU A 363 0.54 -24.02 -25.51
N ALA A 364 0.12 -24.53 -24.36
CA ALA A 364 -1.05 -25.39 -24.23
C ALA A 364 -2.34 -24.64 -24.62
N LEU A 365 -2.48 -23.37 -24.22
CA LEU A 365 -3.62 -22.54 -24.60
C LEU A 365 -3.62 -22.18 -26.09
N SER A 366 -2.43 -21.93 -26.66
CA SER A 366 -2.25 -21.56 -28.07
C SER A 366 -2.47 -22.75 -29.01
N ALA A 367 -1.85 -23.89 -28.70
CA ALA A 367 -2.00 -25.15 -29.43
C ALA A 367 -3.46 -25.63 -29.41
N ARG A 368 -4.16 -25.47 -28.29
CA ARG A 368 -5.58 -25.86 -28.18
C ARG A 368 -6.52 -25.00 -29.05
N SER A 369 -6.15 -23.76 -29.38
CA SER A 369 -6.89 -22.94 -30.34
C SER A 369 -6.65 -23.35 -31.80
N LEU A 370 -5.45 -23.87 -32.10
CA LEU A 370 -5.09 -24.34 -33.43
C LEU A 370 -5.67 -25.73 -33.70
N LEU A 371 -5.64 -26.63 -32.72
CA LEU A 371 -6.23 -27.96 -32.82
C LEU A 371 -7.77 -27.97 -32.91
N ARG A 372 -8.46 -26.90 -32.48
CA ARG A 372 -9.93 -26.75 -32.62
C ARG A 372 -10.39 -25.98 -33.86
N ARG A 373 -9.47 -25.45 -34.70
CA ARG A 373 -9.83 -24.68 -35.90
C ARG A 373 -10.25 -25.51 -37.12
N ASN A 374 -10.18 -26.85 -37.06
CA ASN A 374 -10.63 -27.74 -38.15
C ASN A 374 -12.13 -28.09 -38.13
N ALA A 375 -12.95 -27.44 -37.29
CA ALA A 375 -14.40 -27.50 -37.39
C ALA A 375 -14.92 -26.21 -38.04
N SER A 376 -15.15 -26.27 -39.36
CA SER A 376 -15.96 -25.37 -40.20
C SER A 376 -16.68 -24.22 -39.48
N ARG A 377 -15.98 -23.09 -39.27
CA ARG A 377 -16.66 -21.84 -38.93
C ARG A 377 -17.44 -21.32 -40.16
N PRO A 378 -18.70 -20.91 -40.02
CA PRO A 378 -19.42 -20.22 -41.09
C PRO A 378 -18.68 -18.91 -41.43
N LEU A 379 -18.63 -18.55 -42.72
CA LEU A 379 -18.07 -17.26 -43.16
C LEU A 379 -18.89 -16.14 -42.49
N GLY A 380 -18.22 -15.08 -42.03
CA GLY A 380 -18.91 -13.86 -41.62
C GLY A 380 -19.78 -13.33 -42.76
N THR A 381 -20.92 -12.72 -42.44
CA THR A 381 -21.96 -12.29 -43.40
C THR A 381 -21.40 -11.44 -44.54
N ALA A 382 -20.47 -10.52 -44.25
CA ALA A 382 -19.82 -9.69 -45.27
C ALA A 382 -18.94 -10.50 -46.24
N ALA A 383 -18.19 -11.49 -45.74
CA ALA A 383 -17.34 -12.34 -46.57
C ALA A 383 -18.18 -13.30 -47.43
N ARG A 384 -19.31 -13.79 -46.91
CA ARG A 384 -20.26 -14.60 -47.68
C ARG A 384 -20.94 -13.78 -48.78
N LEU A 385 -21.39 -12.55 -48.47
CA LEU A 385 -21.96 -11.64 -49.46
C LEU A 385 -20.94 -11.31 -50.56
N GLY A 386 -19.70 -10.99 -50.20
CA GLY A 386 -18.62 -10.72 -51.15
C GLY A 386 -18.30 -11.91 -52.04
N GLY A 387 -18.17 -13.11 -51.47
CA GLY A 387 -17.87 -14.32 -52.23
C GLY A 387 -19.01 -14.77 -53.15
N LEU A 388 -20.27 -14.67 -52.73
CA LEU A 388 -21.41 -14.97 -53.60
C LEU A 388 -21.59 -13.92 -54.70
N SER A 389 -21.26 -12.65 -54.43
CA SER A 389 -21.27 -11.59 -55.45
C SER A 389 -20.18 -11.80 -56.49
N ALA A 390 -18.97 -12.19 -56.07
CA ALA A 390 -17.90 -12.56 -56.98
C ALA A 390 -18.29 -13.76 -57.86
N LEU A 391 -18.87 -14.81 -57.25
CA LEU A 391 -19.36 -15.97 -57.99
C LEU A 391 -20.45 -15.60 -59.00
N ALA A 392 -21.39 -14.72 -58.64
CA ALA A 392 -22.43 -14.27 -59.55
C ALA A 392 -21.84 -13.56 -60.79
N VAL A 393 -20.76 -12.78 -60.62
CA VAL A 393 -20.04 -12.14 -61.73
C VAL A 393 -19.31 -13.17 -62.60
N GLU A 394 -18.61 -14.13 -61.99
CA GLU A 394 -17.90 -15.17 -62.75
C GLU A 394 -18.85 -16.05 -63.56
N VAL A 395 -19.98 -16.44 -62.96
CA VAL A 395 -20.98 -17.30 -63.61
C VAL A 395 -21.79 -16.52 -64.65
N SER A 396 -21.93 -15.20 -64.54
CA SER A 396 -22.61 -14.37 -65.55
C SER A 396 -21.95 -14.41 -66.93
N GLY A 397 -20.63 -14.67 -67.00
CA GLY A 397 -19.92 -14.85 -68.26
C GLY A 397 -20.07 -16.26 -68.86
N LEU A 398 -20.60 -17.21 -68.08
CA LEU A 398 -20.67 -18.64 -68.40
C LEU A 398 -22.12 -19.15 -68.53
N SER A 399 -23.11 -18.39 -68.06
CA SER A 399 -24.53 -18.74 -68.16
C SER A 399 -25.10 -18.47 -69.56
N GLY A 400 -25.93 -19.38 -70.06
CA GLY A 400 -26.67 -19.21 -71.31
C GLY A 400 -28.09 -18.68 -71.09
N ARG A 401 -28.86 -18.52 -72.18
CA ARG A 401 -30.24 -18.00 -72.15
C ARG A 401 -31.21 -18.79 -71.26
N ALA A 402 -30.91 -20.05 -70.97
CA ALA A 402 -31.76 -20.89 -70.12
C ALA A 402 -31.56 -20.61 -68.62
N GLU A 403 -30.39 -20.10 -68.22
CA GLU A 403 -30.01 -19.85 -66.84
C GLU A 403 -30.16 -18.37 -66.42
N ASP A 404 -30.35 -17.45 -67.38
CA ASP A 404 -30.55 -16.00 -67.16
C ASP A 404 -31.59 -15.66 -66.06
N PRO A 405 -32.75 -16.35 -65.96
CA PRO A 405 -33.73 -16.01 -64.91
C PRO A 405 -33.24 -16.36 -63.50
N ALA A 406 -32.44 -17.41 -63.34
CA ALA A 406 -31.89 -17.80 -62.05
C ALA A 406 -30.79 -16.83 -61.61
N LEU A 407 -29.94 -16.39 -62.57
CA LEU A 407 -28.90 -15.41 -62.31
C LEU A 407 -29.51 -14.05 -61.92
N ALA A 408 -30.54 -13.61 -62.63
CA ALA A 408 -31.24 -12.37 -62.30
C ALA A 408 -31.82 -12.41 -60.87
N ARG A 409 -32.46 -13.52 -60.46
CA ARG A 409 -32.96 -13.68 -59.09
C ARG A 409 -31.83 -13.68 -58.06
N ALA A 410 -30.73 -14.40 -58.32
CA ALA A 410 -29.57 -14.40 -57.44
C ALA A 410 -29.01 -12.98 -57.22
N ILE A 411 -28.86 -12.19 -58.28
CA ILE A 411 -28.37 -10.80 -58.21
C ILE A 411 -29.34 -9.92 -57.40
N VAL A 412 -30.66 -10.10 -57.58
CA VAL A 412 -31.67 -9.38 -56.79
C VAL A 412 -31.54 -9.72 -55.30
N HIS A 413 -31.37 -10.99 -54.94
CA HIS A 413 -31.18 -11.40 -53.54
C HIS A 413 -29.87 -10.87 -52.95
N LEU A 414 -28.77 -10.86 -53.72
CA LEU A 414 -27.50 -10.30 -53.27
C LEU A 414 -27.56 -8.78 -53.07
N ARG A 415 -28.25 -8.07 -53.96
CA ARG A 415 -28.46 -6.62 -53.81
C ARG A 415 -29.33 -6.32 -52.59
N ALA A 416 -30.42 -7.07 -52.41
CA ALA A 416 -31.27 -6.95 -51.23
C ALA A 416 -30.50 -7.27 -49.93
N ALA A 417 -29.63 -8.28 -49.95
CA ALA A 417 -28.79 -8.61 -48.80
C ALA A 417 -27.79 -7.48 -48.48
N ARG A 418 -27.19 -6.87 -49.51
CA ARG A 418 -26.29 -5.71 -49.34
C ARG A 418 -27.02 -4.51 -48.76
N ASP A 419 -28.19 -4.18 -49.31
CA ASP A 419 -28.98 -3.04 -48.87
C ASP A 419 -29.50 -3.27 -47.43
N ALA A 420 -29.90 -4.51 -47.09
CA ALA A 420 -30.26 -4.91 -45.73
C ALA A 420 -29.09 -4.78 -44.72
N VAL A 421 -27.85 -5.06 -45.13
CA VAL A 421 -26.66 -4.82 -44.31
C VAL A 421 -26.41 -3.33 -44.11
N ALA A 422 -26.58 -2.52 -45.16
CA ALA A 422 -26.40 -1.07 -45.10
C ALA A 422 -27.43 -0.39 -44.18
N GLU A 423 -28.66 -0.91 -44.16
CA GLU A 423 -29.76 -0.44 -43.30
C GLU A 423 -29.76 -1.08 -41.89
N ALA A 424 -28.74 -1.88 -41.56
CA ALA A 424 -28.60 -2.58 -40.27
C ALA A 424 -29.82 -3.43 -39.87
N LEU A 425 -30.44 -4.09 -40.86
CA LEU A 425 -31.55 -5.02 -40.61
C LEU A 425 -31.08 -6.27 -39.82
N PRO A 426 -31.98 -6.97 -39.12
CA PRO A 426 -31.61 -8.12 -38.31
C PRO A 426 -30.87 -9.21 -39.11
N ASP A 427 -29.80 -9.76 -38.54
CA ASP A 427 -28.92 -10.76 -39.19
C ASP A 427 -29.70 -11.92 -39.83
N LYS A 428 -30.77 -12.39 -39.19
CA LYS A 428 -31.61 -13.47 -39.71
C LYS A 428 -32.19 -13.15 -41.10
N HIS A 429 -32.52 -11.89 -41.35
CA HIS A 429 -33.03 -11.43 -42.64
C HIS A 429 -31.94 -11.46 -43.71
N VAL A 430 -30.74 -10.95 -43.38
CA VAL A 430 -29.57 -10.99 -44.28
C VAL A 430 -29.17 -12.42 -44.62
N HIS A 431 -29.13 -13.31 -43.62
CA HIS A 431 -28.79 -14.72 -43.84
C HIS A 431 -29.79 -15.41 -44.76
N LYS A 432 -31.09 -15.16 -44.60
CA LYS A 432 -32.11 -15.71 -45.49
C LYS A 432 -31.91 -15.25 -46.93
N LEU A 433 -31.64 -13.96 -47.16
CA LEU A 433 -31.37 -13.44 -48.50
C LEU A 433 -30.11 -14.04 -49.13
N LEU A 434 -29.06 -14.28 -48.32
CA LEU A 434 -27.84 -14.95 -48.78
C LEU A 434 -28.06 -16.45 -49.06
N ASP A 435 -28.89 -17.13 -48.28
CA ASP A 435 -29.27 -18.53 -48.52
C ASP A 435 -30.08 -18.67 -49.82
N ASP A 436 -31.02 -17.75 -50.06
CA ASP A 436 -31.82 -17.70 -51.29
C ASP A 436 -30.93 -17.42 -52.52
N ALA A 437 -29.98 -16.48 -52.41
CA ALA A 437 -28.99 -16.22 -53.44
C ALA A 437 -28.08 -17.44 -53.71
N GLU A 438 -27.59 -18.09 -52.66
CA GLU A 438 -26.76 -19.28 -52.77
C GLU A 438 -27.49 -20.45 -53.46
N ALA A 439 -28.78 -20.64 -53.16
CA ALA A 439 -29.60 -21.68 -53.78
C ALA A 439 -29.87 -21.45 -55.28
N GLU A 440 -30.02 -20.19 -55.71
CA GLU A 440 -30.11 -19.84 -57.14
C GLU A 440 -28.74 -20.02 -57.83
N LEU A 441 -27.63 -19.58 -57.21
CA LEU A 441 -26.28 -19.75 -57.76
C LEU A 441 -25.85 -21.22 -57.82
N ASP A 442 -26.22 -22.06 -56.85
CA ASP A 442 -25.93 -23.51 -56.89
C ASP A 442 -26.69 -24.20 -58.02
N ARG A 443 -27.91 -23.74 -58.35
CA ARG A 443 -28.66 -24.24 -59.52
C ARG A 443 -27.91 -23.96 -60.82
N ILE A 444 -27.36 -22.75 -60.97
CA ILE A 444 -26.57 -22.39 -62.15
C ILE A 444 -25.25 -23.15 -62.16
N GLY A 445 -24.55 -23.21 -61.02
CA GLY A 445 -23.27 -23.91 -60.88
C GLY A 445 -23.33 -25.41 -61.20
N ARG A 446 -24.50 -26.06 -61.09
CA ARG A 446 -24.71 -27.44 -61.54
C ARG A 446 -24.88 -27.58 -63.06
N ALA A 447 -25.31 -26.53 -63.75
CA ALA A 447 -25.48 -26.51 -65.20
C ALA A 447 -24.18 -26.18 -65.94
N VAL A 448 -23.23 -25.51 -65.27
CA VAL A 448 -21.91 -25.19 -65.82
C VAL A 448 -21.03 -26.45 -65.84
N PRO A 449 -20.37 -26.79 -66.97
CA PRO A 449 -19.60 -28.03 -67.11
C PRO A 449 -18.25 -28.05 -66.39
N PHE A 450 -17.92 -27.00 -65.63
CA PHE A 450 -16.64 -26.84 -64.94
C PHE A 450 -16.81 -26.92 -63.43
N ASP A 451 -15.95 -27.71 -62.78
CA ASP A 451 -15.92 -27.83 -61.33
C ASP A 451 -15.49 -26.52 -60.65
N GLY A 452 -16.04 -26.27 -59.45
CA GLY A 452 -15.67 -25.13 -58.62
C GLY A 452 -16.57 -23.90 -58.71
N TYR A 453 -17.52 -23.85 -59.65
CA TYR A 453 -18.53 -22.76 -59.73
C TYR A 453 -19.75 -22.98 -58.86
N ARG A 454 -19.77 -24.05 -58.05
CA ARG A 454 -20.75 -24.21 -56.99
C ARG A 454 -20.39 -23.31 -55.80
N PRO A 455 -21.35 -22.64 -55.15
CA PRO A 455 -21.07 -21.73 -54.04
C PRO A 455 -20.18 -22.30 -52.94
N VAL A 456 -20.43 -23.56 -52.54
CA VAL A 456 -19.65 -24.24 -51.49
C VAL A 456 -18.17 -24.38 -51.87
N ASP A 457 -17.88 -24.65 -53.14
CA ASP A 457 -16.52 -24.85 -53.64
C ASP A 457 -15.83 -23.51 -53.90
N HIS A 458 -16.54 -22.53 -54.46
CA HIS A 458 -16.05 -21.18 -54.68
C HIS A 458 -15.70 -20.47 -53.36
N LEU A 459 -16.61 -20.52 -52.37
CA LEU A 459 -16.37 -19.95 -51.04
C LEU A 459 -15.28 -20.68 -50.26
N ARG A 460 -15.03 -21.97 -50.55
CA ARG A 460 -13.88 -22.70 -50.00
C ARG A 460 -12.57 -22.24 -50.62
N ARG A 461 -12.54 -22.01 -51.95
CA ARG A 461 -11.36 -21.50 -52.66
C ARG A 461 -10.96 -20.11 -52.18
N GLN A 462 -11.90 -19.21 -51.95
CA GLN A 462 -11.59 -17.87 -51.42
C GLN A 462 -11.06 -17.86 -49.97
N ARG A 463 -11.13 -18.98 -49.25
CA ARG A 463 -10.57 -19.10 -47.90
C ARG A 463 -9.15 -19.67 -47.88
N ALA A 464 -8.74 -20.34 -48.95
CA ALA A 464 -7.41 -20.92 -49.13
C ALA A 464 -6.49 -19.86 -49.74
#